data_AF-R6BZK6-F1
#
_entry.id   AF-R6BZK6-F1
#
_cell.length_a   1.000
_cell.length_b   1.000
_cell.length_c   1.000
_cell.angle_alpha   90.00
_cell.angle_beta   90.00
_cell.angle_gamma   90.00
#
_symmetry.space_group_name_H-M   'P 1'
#
loop_
_entity.id
_entity.type
_entity.pdbx_description
1 polymer ?
#
loop_
_entity_poly.entity_id
_entity_poly.type
_entity_poly.pdbx_seq_one_letter_code
_entity_poly.pdbx_strand_id
1 'polypeptide(L)'
;MKKMAMIQAAGFLLIFILIVFCFAGVGSGGAGSVASPLVGFATEKEAYAYQYIGSELGVPWDIIMLADGMHAYENNINTLKDYNPMLTSLQFCILMEEEQSPSETVSDGDAQDSWVTNNINFYTGKEEILGYIERDEKKLTYKDSTGIINSINEVAADKSTDETRYVATLTVNTEYEEVLRDYIGLNEKTIEYVMDVYNSNYLVSLYGYTVSIPEDIVLPEIIQGNVTRGDLANVAVSIINWPYLMGGKSNQTGTPKGALDCSGYVDWVYYQCFGQVVSGGAIPSGVAVSGTAQQWYASQEITAEELQVGDLGFLRDPAKLRKGQVNHVGIYIGSDDAGNRYWIHCGGSGYKTEAAPNGRVGISVNRGSNSYNPVDGGSFAPEMKQCNFTFYRRPQFAFK
;
A
#
# COMPACT_ATOMS: atom_id res chain seq x y z
N MET A 1 -12.05 -32.17 48.42
CA MET A 1 -11.83 -30.72 48.26
C MET A 1 -10.88 -30.47 47.10
N LYS A 2 -11.41 -30.26 45.89
CA LYS A 2 -10.75 -29.59 44.77
C LYS A 2 -11.85 -28.80 44.05
N LYS A 3 -11.67 -27.48 43.96
CA LYS A 3 -12.61 -26.56 43.31
C LYS A 3 -12.59 -26.82 41.81
N MET A 4 -13.76 -27.17 41.26
CA MET A 4 -14.09 -26.98 39.84
C MET A 4 -14.21 -25.46 39.62
N ALA A 5 -13.41 -24.92 38.70
CA ALA A 5 -13.65 -23.60 38.14
C ALA A 5 -14.51 -23.79 36.89
N MET A 6 -15.71 -23.21 36.92
CA MET A 6 -16.56 -22.99 35.76
C MET A 6 -15.81 -22.09 34.76
N ILE A 7 -15.69 -22.54 33.52
CA ILE A 7 -15.49 -21.65 32.37
C ILE A 7 -16.89 -21.42 31.81
N GLN A 8 -17.47 -20.25 32.12
CA GLN A 8 -18.68 -19.75 31.49
C GLN A 8 -18.28 -18.84 30.33
N ALA A 9 -18.64 -19.29 29.13
CA ALA A 9 -19.26 -18.52 28.07
C ALA A 9 -18.69 -17.12 27.72
N ALA A 10 -17.87 -17.09 26.67
CA ALA A 10 -17.98 -16.10 25.60
C ALA A 10 -17.98 -16.86 24.26
N GLY A 11 -19.04 -17.66 24.07
CA GLY A 11 -19.39 -18.23 22.78
C GLY A 11 -20.41 -17.31 22.12
N PHE A 12 -19.98 -16.61 21.07
CA PHE A 12 -20.73 -15.95 19.98
C PHE A 12 -19.59 -15.36 19.12
N LEU A 13 -19.08 -15.97 18.06
CA LEU A 13 -19.71 -16.09 16.74
C LEU A 13 -18.87 -17.06 15.86
N LEU A 14 -18.72 -18.32 16.28
CA LEU A 14 -17.92 -19.34 15.56
C LEU A 14 -18.77 -20.18 14.61
N ILE A 15 -19.73 -19.53 13.95
CA ILE A 15 -20.61 -20.13 12.95
C ILE A 15 -20.84 -19.05 11.89
N PHE A 16 -20.09 -19.05 10.78
CA PHE A 16 -20.61 -18.73 9.46
C PHE A 16 -19.65 -19.23 8.35
N ILE A 17 -20.07 -20.33 7.74
CA ILE A 17 -19.88 -20.75 6.34
C ILE A 17 -18.46 -21.06 5.84
N LEU A 18 -18.15 -22.36 5.89
CA LEU A 18 -17.20 -23.05 5.02
C LEU A 18 -17.71 -23.06 3.56
N ILE A 19 -17.32 -22.09 2.74
CA ILE A 19 -17.38 -22.24 1.28
C ILE A 19 -15.98 -22.60 0.78
N VAL A 20 -15.84 -23.87 0.39
CA VAL A 20 -14.68 -24.38 -0.32
C VAL A 20 -14.79 -23.94 -1.78
N PHE A 21 -13.92 -23.02 -2.22
CA PHE A 21 -13.75 -22.74 -3.63
C PHE A 21 -12.79 -23.75 -4.26
N CYS A 22 -13.32 -24.88 -4.73
CA CYS A 22 -12.55 -25.80 -5.58
C CYS A 22 -12.57 -25.29 -7.04
N PHE A 23 -11.62 -24.45 -7.42
CA PHE A 23 -11.32 -24.24 -8.84
C PHE A 23 -10.45 -25.42 -9.27
N ALA A 24 -11.10 -26.55 -9.55
CA ALA A 24 -10.43 -27.75 -10.02
C ALA A 24 -9.78 -27.48 -11.39
N GLY A 25 -8.50 -27.10 -11.36
CA GLY A 25 -7.59 -27.29 -12.49
C GLY A 25 -7.49 -28.78 -12.76
N VAL A 26 -8.24 -29.26 -13.76
CA VAL A 26 -8.09 -30.60 -14.32
C VAL A 26 -6.66 -30.72 -14.85
N GLY A 27 -5.82 -31.48 -14.14
CA GLY A 27 -4.39 -31.64 -14.46
C GLY A 27 -3.69 -32.70 -13.61
N SER A 28 -4.19 -33.93 -13.66
CA SER A 28 -3.48 -35.20 -13.39
C SER A 28 -2.56 -35.37 -12.16
N GLY A 29 -3.06 -36.12 -11.17
CA GLY A 29 -2.35 -37.29 -10.62
C GLY A 29 -1.51 -37.12 -9.36
N GLY A 30 -2.04 -37.56 -8.22
CA GLY A 30 -1.26 -37.79 -7.00
C GLY A 30 -2.14 -38.00 -5.78
N ALA A 31 -2.12 -39.20 -5.22
CA ALA A 31 -3.04 -39.70 -4.21
C ALA A 31 -2.93 -39.01 -2.84
N GLY A 32 -4.09 -38.79 -2.21
CA GLY A 32 -4.30 -38.99 -0.77
C GLY A 32 -3.72 -37.94 0.18
N SER A 33 -4.41 -36.81 0.33
CA SER A 33 -4.42 -36.08 1.60
C SER A 33 -5.79 -35.47 1.83
N VAL A 34 -6.36 -35.74 2.99
CA VAL A 34 -7.54 -35.12 3.59
C VAL A 34 -7.65 -33.63 3.21
N ALA A 35 -8.74 -33.27 2.55
CA ALA A 35 -8.98 -31.90 2.09
C ALA A 35 -9.10 -30.96 3.29
N SER A 36 -8.14 -30.04 3.42
CA SER A 36 -8.25 -28.90 4.32
C SER A 36 -9.34 -27.94 3.80
N PRO A 37 -10.18 -27.34 4.65
CA PRO A 37 -11.44 -26.73 4.22
C PRO A 37 -11.35 -25.31 3.63
N LEU A 38 -10.15 -24.89 3.22
CA LEU A 38 -9.84 -23.52 2.80
C LEU A 38 -8.99 -23.61 1.54
N VAL A 39 -9.64 -23.79 0.39
CA VAL A 39 -8.97 -23.93 -0.92
C VAL A 39 -8.86 -22.55 -1.56
N GLY A 40 -7.66 -22.21 -2.01
CA GLY A 40 -7.42 -21.00 -2.78
C GLY A 40 -8.18 -21.02 -4.10
N PHE A 41 -8.97 -19.97 -4.35
CA PHE A 41 -9.73 -19.80 -5.59
C PHE A 41 -8.91 -19.21 -6.74
N ALA A 42 -7.62 -18.96 -6.52
CA ALA A 42 -6.71 -18.44 -7.52
C ALA A 42 -5.37 -19.18 -7.45
N THR A 43 -4.70 -19.24 -8.59
CA THR A 43 -3.30 -19.64 -8.68
C THR A 43 -2.39 -18.52 -8.14
N GLU A 44 -1.17 -18.87 -7.76
CA GLU A 44 -0.13 -17.90 -7.36
C GLU A 44 0.07 -16.78 -8.41
N LYS A 45 -0.05 -17.14 -9.70
CA LYS A 45 0.07 -16.19 -10.82
C LYS A 45 -1.11 -15.21 -10.88
N GLU A 46 -2.32 -15.69 -10.59
CA GLU A 46 -3.51 -14.84 -10.52
C GLU A 46 -3.42 -13.91 -9.31
N ALA A 47 -3.06 -14.44 -8.13
CA ALA A 47 -2.83 -13.63 -6.92
C ALA A 47 -1.75 -12.55 -7.14
N TYR A 48 -0.66 -12.88 -7.87
CA TYR A 48 0.37 -11.91 -8.24
C TYR A 48 -0.19 -10.73 -9.06
N ALA A 49 -1.18 -10.97 -9.94
CA ALA A 49 -1.77 -9.89 -10.72
C ALA A 49 -2.52 -8.88 -9.83
N TYR A 50 -3.23 -9.37 -8.81
CA TYR A 50 -3.87 -8.54 -7.78
C TYR A 50 -2.84 -7.80 -6.94
N GLN A 51 -1.79 -8.50 -6.46
CA GLN A 51 -0.71 -7.89 -5.68
C GLN A 51 0.00 -6.78 -6.47
N TYR A 52 0.26 -7.02 -7.76
CA TYR A 52 0.89 -6.05 -8.64
C TYR A 52 0.00 -4.81 -8.79
N ILE A 53 -1.27 -4.99 -9.18
CA ILE A 53 -2.16 -3.84 -9.42
C ILE A 53 -2.48 -3.06 -8.15
N GLY A 54 -2.62 -3.75 -7.02
CA GLY A 54 -2.82 -3.11 -5.72
C GLY A 54 -1.60 -2.28 -5.29
N SER A 55 -0.39 -2.73 -5.62
CA SER A 55 0.83 -1.94 -5.40
C SER A 55 0.87 -0.69 -6.29
N GLU A 56 0.42 -0.81 -7.53
CA GLU A 56 0.40 0.28 -8.50
C GLU A 56 -0.63 1.37 -8.09
N LEU A 57 -1.88 0.98 -7.84
CA LEU A 57 -2.97 1.90 -7.54
C LEU A 57 -3.09 2.27 -6.06
N GLY A 58 -2.38 1.59 -5.17
CA GLY A 58 -2.43 1.81 -3.72
C GLY A 58 -3.56 1.10 -3.00
N VAL A 59 -4.45 0.42 -3.71
CA VAL A 59 -5.58 -0.33 -3.16
C VAL A 59 -5.10 -1.67 -2.57
N PRO A 60 -5.54 -2.10 -1.38
CA PRO A 60 -5.18 -3.42 -0.85
C PRO A 60 -5.57 -4.55 -1.82
N TRP A 61 -4.60 -5.39 -2.20
CA TRP A 61 -4.82 -6.40 -3.24
C TRP A 61 -5.82 -7.50 -2.83
N ASP A 62 -5.90 -7.78 -1.53
CA ASP A 62 -6.74 -8.81 -0.95
C ASP A 62 -8.21 -8.40 -0.94
N ILE A 63 -8.56 -7.13 -0.69
CA ILE A 63 -9.95 -6.68 -0.84
C ILE A 63 -10.41 -6.75 -2.29
N ILE A 64 -9.55 -6.39 -3.25
CA ILE A 64 -9.84 -6.48 -4.70
C ILE A 64 -10.10 -7.94 -5.09
N MET A 65 -9.24 -8.85 -4.64
CA MET A 65 -9.35 -10.27 -4.95
C MET A 65 -10.57 -10.92 -4.27
N LEU A 66 -10.89 -10.53 -3.03
CA LEU A 66 -12.11 -10.99 -2.35
C LEU A 66 -13.37 -10.49 -3.06
N ALA A 67 -13.39 -9.23 -3.51
CA ALA A 67 -14.50 -8.66 -4.25
C ALA A 67 -14.78 -9.47 -5.53
N ASP A 68 -13.76 -9.72 -6.35
CA ASP A 68 -13.89 -10.51 -7.57
C ASP A 68 -14.30 -11.97 -7.28
N GLY A 69 -13.69 -12.58 -6.25
CA GLY A 69 -14.00 -13.96 -5.85
C GLY A 69 -15.45 -14.12 -5.38
N MET A 70 -15.96 -13.18 -4.61
CA MET A 70 -17.34 -13.21 -4.12
C MET A 70 -18.35 -12.81 -5.19
N HIS A 71 -18.01 -11.85 -6.05
CA HIS A 71 -18.85 -11.54 -7.21
C HIS A 71 -18.95 -12.76 -8.14
N ALA A 72 -17.83 -13.47 -8.36
CA ALA A 72 -17.83 -14.71 -9.14
C ALA A 72 -18.72 -15.78 -8.50
N TYR A 73 -18.65 -15.94 -7.18
CA TYR A 73 -19.49 -16.87 -6.43
C TYR A 73 -20.99 -16.60 -6.59
N GLU A 74 -21.42 -15.35 -6.35
CA GLU A 74 -22.84 -14.98 -6.46
C GLU A 74 -23.40 -15.20 -7.88
N ASN A 75 -22.53 -15.08 -8.88
CA ASN A 75 -22.87 -15.26 -10.28
C ASN A 75 -22.59 -16.67 -10.83
N ASN A 76 -22.26 -17.64 -9.96
CA ASN A 76 -21.92 -19.03 -10.33
C ASN A 76 -20.76 -19.13 -11.35
N ILE A 77 -19.82 -18.21 -11.29
CA ILE A 77 -18.59 -18.17 -12.09
C ILE A 77 -17.48 -18.87 -11.32
N ASN A 78 -16.94 -19.94 -11.92
CA ASN A 78 -15.88 -20.75 -11.32
C ASN A 78 -14.51 -20.45 -11.95
N THR A 79 -14.26 -19.20 -12.37
CA THR A 79 -12.93 -18.72 -12.77
C THR A 79 -12.73 -17.23 -12.44
N LEU A 80 -11.53 -16.84 -11.99
CA LEU A 80 -11.12 -15.43 -11.96
C LEU A 80 -10.51 -14.95 -13.28
N LYS A 81 -10.31 -15.84 -14.26
CA LYS A 81 -9.64 -15.51 -15.53
C LYS A 81 -10.37 -14.45 -16.35
N ASP A 82 -11.68 -14.32 -16.14
CA ASP A 82 -12.53 -13.35 -16.82
C ASP A 82 -12.58 -12.00 -16.09
N TYR A 83 -12.00 -11.92 -14.89
CA TYR A 83 -11.87 -10.67 -14.14
C TYR A 83 -10.60 -9.94 -14.53
N ASN A 84 -10.71 -8.61 -14.58
CA ASN A 84 -9.56 -7.74 -14.75
C ASN A 84 -9.31 -7.02 -13.42
N PRO A 85 -8.28 -7.43 -12.65
CA PRO A 85 -7.95 -6.84 -11.35
C PRO A 85 -7.86 -5.31 -11.37
N MET A 86 -7.42 -4.71 -12.48
CA MET A 86 -7.36 -3.25 -12.62
C MET A 86 -8.74 -2.61 -12.69
N LEU A 87 -9.71 -3.20 -13.41
CA LEU A 87 -11.06 -2.64 -13.47
C LEU A 87 -11.73 -2.68 -12.10
N THR A 88 -11.55 -3.79 -11.37
CA THR A 88 -12.03 -3.91 -9.99
C THR A 88 -11.31 -2.93 -9.07
N SER A 89 -9.99 -2.77 -9.20
CA SER A 89 -9.23 -1.79 -8.41
C SER A 89 -9.72 -0.36 -8.61
N LEU A 90 -10.10 0.03 -9.83
CA LEU A 90 -10.65 1.36 -10.11
C LEU A 90 -12.00 1.61 -9.42
N GLN A 91 -12.76 0.56 -9.07
CA GLN A 91 -13.97 0.72 -8.24
C GLN A 91 -13.65 1.23 -6.84
N PHE A 92 -12.45 0.94 -6.34
CA PHE A 92 -11.93 1.41 -5.05
C PHE A 92 -11.17 2.73 -5.17
N CYS A 93 -11.27 3.45 -6.29
CA CYS A 93 -10.56 4.71 -6.47
C CYS A 93 -11.51 5.91 -6.57
N ILE A 94 -11.00 7.07 -6.14
CA ILE A 94 -11.60 8.38 -6.34
C ILE A 94 -10.58 9.22 -7.11
N LEU A 95 -10.98 9.77 -8.24
CA LEU A 95 -10.20 10.76 -8.96
C LEU A 95 -10.68 12.15 -8.55
N MET A 96 -9.77 12.92 -7.95
CA MET A 96 -9.97 14.32 -7.59
C MET A 96 -9.32 15.20 -8.65
N GLU A 97 -10.10 16.06 -9.30
CA GLU A 97 -9.60 17.09 -10.22
C GLU A 97 -9.71 18.46 -9.56
N GLU A 98 -8.57 19.08 -9.29
CA GLU A 98 -8.46 20.43 -8.76
C GLU A 98 -8.27 21.43 -9.91
N GLU A 99 -9.14 22.43 -9.97
CA GLU A 99 -8.98 23.61 -10.81
C GLU A 99 -8.29 24.71 -10.00
N GLN A 100 -7.18 25.23 -10.50
CA GLN A 100 -6.31 26.16 -9.78
C GLN A 100 -6.01 27.41 -10.62
N SER A 101 -5.80 28.55 -9.97
CA SER A 101 -5.36 29.80 -10.61
C SER A 101 -4.08 30.34 -9.97
N PRO A 102 -3.31 31.19 -10.68
CA PRO A 102 -2.11 31.80 -10.13
C PRO A 102 -2.43 32.64 -8.87
N SER A 103 -1.63 32.48 -7.83
CA SER A 103 -1.69 33.32 -6.63
C SER A 103 -1.26 34.75 -6.97
N GLU A 104 -2.10 35.76 -6.64
CA GLU A 104 -1.72 37.17 -6.77
C GLU A 104 -0.71 37.63 -5.70
N THR A 105 -0.51 36.84 -4.65
CA THR A 105 0.43 37.13 -3.56
C THR A 105 1.63 36.17 -3.64
N VAL A 106 2.70 36.62 -4.31
CA VAL A 106 4.02 36.01 -4.15
C VAL A 106 4.62 36.56 -2.85
N SER A 107 4.56 35.79 -1.76
CA SER A 107 5.33 36.12 -0.56
C SER A 107 6.78 35.69 -0.77
N ASP A 108 7.71 36.65 -0.70
CA ASP A 108 9.14 36.38 -0.73
C ASP A 108 9.54 35.50 0.46
N GLY A 109 9.78 34.22 0.21
CA GLY A 109 10.36 33.29 1.18
C GLY A 109 9.62 31.95 1.21
N ASP A 110 10.33 30.92 0.79
CA ASP A 110 9.92 29.51 0.70
C ASP A 110 8.98 29.16 -0.47
N ALA A 111 9.35 28.08 -1.17
CA ALA A 111 8.69 27.59 -2.37
C ALA A 111 7.29 27.01 -2.08
N GLN A 112 6.35 27.87 -1.71
CA GLN A 112 4.92 27.57 -1.78
C GLN A 112 4.48 27.61 -3.24
N ASP A 113 3.81 26.54 -3.68
CA ASP A 113 3.26 26.41 -5.03
C ASP A 113 2.41 27.65 -5.34
N SER A 114 2.72 28.35 -6.44
CA SER A 114 2.18 29.67 -6.77
C SER A 114 0.74 29.62 -7.29
N TRP A 115 -0.02 28.60 -6.91
CA TRP A 115 -1.34 28.26 -7.44
C TRP A 115 -2.32 27.99 -6.30
N VAL A 116 -3.54 28.50 -6.43
CA VAL A 116 -4.60 28.37 -5.43
C VAL A 116 -5.74 27.53 -6.01
N THR A 117 -6.19 26.51 -5.28
CA THR A 117 -7.33 25.69 -5.67
C THR A 117 -8.64 26.48 -5.54
N ASN A 118 -9.35 26.59 -6.66
CA ASN A 118 -10.63 27.29 -6.79
C ASN A 118 -11.81 26.34 -6.71
N ASN A 119 -11.70 25.17 -7.32
CA ASN A 119 -12.77 24.18 -7.40
C ASN A 119 -12.19 22.75 -7.39
N ILE A 120 -12.99 21.80 -6.93
CA ILE A 120 -12.63 20.38 -6.88
C ILE A 120 -13.79 19.55 -7.41
N ASN A 121 -13.53 18.76 -8.44
CA ASN A 121 -14.46 17.77 -8.98
C ASN A 121 -14.01 16.36 -8.55
N PHE A 122 -14.97 15.47 -8.31
CA PHE A 122 -14.71 14.08 -7.94
C PHE A 122 -15.33 13.13 -8.97
N TYR A 123 -14.58 12.09 -9.32
CA TYR A 123 -15.02 10.99 -10.18
C TYR A 123 -14.76 9.68 -9.44
N THR A 124 -15.81 8.96 -9.06
CA THR A 124 -15.71 7.79 -8.18
C THR A 124 -15.99 6.51 -8.95
N GLY A 125 -15.13 5.52 -8.72
CA GLY A 125 -15.28 4.20 -9.32
C GLY A 125 -14.91 4.16 -10.81
N LYS A 126 -14.92 2.95 -11.34
CA LYS A 126 -14.44 2.62 -12.69
C LYS A 126 -15.14 3.45 -13.76
N GLU A 127 -16.46 3.57 -13.72
CA GLU A 127 -17.22 4.19 -14.81
C GLU A 127 -16.90 5.68 -14.98
N GLU A 128 -16.91 6.44 -13.88
CA GLU A 128 -16.62 7.88 -13.93
C GLU A 128 -15.15 8.14 -14.26
N ILE A 129 -14.23 7.35 -13.70
CA ILE A 129 -12.79 7.48 -13.96
C ILE A 129 -12.47 7.15 -15.42
N LEU A 130 -13.00 6.06 -15.97
CA LEU A 130 -12.79 5.73 -17.39
C LEU A 130 -13.50 6.72 -18.33
N GLY A 131 -14.63 7.28 -17.90
CA GLY A 131 -15.33 8.35 -18.59
C GLY A 131 -14.49 9.63 -18.68
N TYR A 132 -13.84 10.02 -17.58
CA TYR A 132 -12.94 11.19 -17.53
C TYR A 132 -11.81 11.11 -18.56
N ILE A 133 -11.25 9.92 -18.78
CA ILE A 133 -10.16 9.68 -19.74
C ILE A 133 -10.61 9.13 -21.10
N GLU A 134 -11.92 9.05 -21.35
CA GLU A 134 -12.51 8.53 -22.58
C GLU A 134 -11.98 7.13 -23.01
N ARG A 135 -11.76 6.23 -22.04
CA ARG A 135 -11.19 4.88 -22.28
C ARG A 135 -12.27 3.80 -22.27
N ASP A 136 -12.20 2.91 -23.26
CA ASP A 136 -13.03 1.72 -23.36
C ASP A 136 -12.46 0.57 -22.50
N GLU A 137 -13.25 0.11 -21.52
CA GLU A 137 -12.87 -0.96 -20.59
C GLU A 137 -12.43 -2.26 -21.29
N LYS A 138 -13.01 -2.56 -22.47
CA LYS A 138 -12.78 -3.84 -23.18
C LYS A 138 -11.37 -3.97 -23.75
N LYS A 139 -10.63 -2.86 -23.82
CA LYS A 139 -9.27 -2.80 -24.35
C LYS A 139 -8.21 -2.89 -23.25
N LEU A 140 -8.62 -2.92 -21.98
CA LEU A 140 -7.71 -2.82 -20.85
C LEU A 140 -7.40 -4.19 -20.25
N THR A 141 -6.21 -4.30 -19.70
CA THR A 141 -5.68 -5.43 -18.94
C THR A 141 -5.07 -4.93 -17.63
N TYR A 142 -4.78 -5.82 -16.68
CA TYR A 142 -4.15 -5.42 -15.41
C TYR A 142 -2.76 -4.75 -15.58
N LYS A 143 -2.16 -4.85 -16.77
CA LYS A 143 -0.85 -4.24 -17.08
C LYS A 143 -0.95 -2.78 -17.53
N ASP A 144 -2.17 -2.25 -17.67
CA ASP A 144 -2.44 -0.92 -18.20
C ASP A 144 -2.59 0.15 -17.10
N SER A 145 -2.26 -0.17 -15.83
CA SER A 145 -2.29 0.78 -14.69
C SER A 145 -1.61 2.11 -15.00
N THR A 146 -0.38 2.05 -15.53
CA THR A 146 0.38 3.22 -15.96
C THR A 146 -0.33 3.99 -17.08
N GLY A 147 -0.98 3.27 -18.02
CA GLY A 147 -1.69 3.88 -19.13
C GLY A 147 -2.93 4.67 -18.71
N ILE A 148 -3.65 4.19 -17.69
CA ILE A 148 -4.80 4.90 -17.10
C ILE A 148 -4.37 6.25 -16.54
N ILE A 149 -3.34 6.26 -15.70
CA ILE A 149 -2.92 7.49 -15.02
C ILE A 149 -2.27 8.47 -16.00
N ASN A 150 -1.49 7.98 -16.97
CA ASN A 150 -0.99 8.84 -18.04
C ASN A 150 -2.13 9.57 -18.75
N SER A 151 -3.22 8.87 -19.06
CA SER A 151 -4.39 9.50 -19.67
C SER A 151 -5.13 10.46 -18.72
N ILE A 152 -5.18 10.19 -17.42
CA ILE A 152 -5.71 11.16 -16.43
C ILE A 152 -4.93 12.47 -16.49
N ASN A 153 -3.61 12.35 -16.47
CA ASN A 153 -2.72 13.51 -16.46
C ASN A 153 -2.69 14.23 -17.81
N GLU A 154 -2.79 13.51 -18.92
CA GLU A 154 -2.96 14.08 -20.26
C GLU A 154 -4.23 14.91 -20.32
N VAL A 155 -5.38 14.37 -19.86
CA VAL A 155 -6.64 15.11 -19.84
C VAL A 155 -6.55 16.36 -18.95
N ALA A 156 -5.96 16.28 -17.77
CA ALA A 156 -5.76 17.44 -16.90
C ALA A 156 -4.83 18.49 -17.53
N ALA A 157 -3.73 18.05 -18.15
CA ALA A 157 -2.79 18.94 -18.84
C ALA A 157 -3.45 19.61 -20.06
N ASP A 158 -4.23 18.87 -20.85
CA ASP A 158 -4.92 19.37 -22.04
C ASP A 158 -6.02 20.39 -21.70
N LYS A 159 -6.64 20.27 -20.51
CA LYS A 159 -7.57 21.28 -19.96
C LYS A 159 -6.87 22.53 -19.44
N SER A 160 -5.58 22.45 -19.13
CA SER A 160 -4.82 23.53 -18.49
C SER A 160 -4.42 24.63 -19.49
N THR A 161 -4.30 25.85 -18.98
CA THR A 161 -3.86 27.06 -19.70
C THR A 161 -2.87 27.84 -18.82
N ASP A 162 -2.38 28.98 -19.32
CA ASP A 162 -1.52 29.87 -18.53
C ASP A 162 -2.26 30.54 -17.35
N GLU A 163 -3.60 30.59 -17.40
CA GLU A 163 -4.45 31.25 -16.40
C GLU A 163 -5.15 30.25 -15.47
N THR A 164 -5.25 28.98 -15.89
CA THR A 164 -5.95 27.93 -15.15
C THR A 164 -5.20 26.60 -15.24
N ARG A 165 -4.82 26.03 -14.10
CA ARG A 165 -4.13 24.74 -14.01
C ARG A 165 -5.10 23.70 -13.48
N TYR A 166 -5.23 22.57 -14.17
CA TYR A 166 -5.92 21.40 -13.65
C TYR A 166 -4.91 20.38 -13.14
N VAL A 167 -5.14 19.89 -11.92
CA VAL A 167 -4.34 18.84 -11.30
C VAL A 167 -5.27 17.70 -10.93
N ALA A 168 -5.00 16.51 -11.49
CA ALA A 168 -5.82 15.34 -11.25
C ALA A 168 -5.06 14.31 -10.41
N THR A 169 -5.68 13.85 -9.33
CA THR A 169 -5.07 12.94 -8.35
C THR A 169 -5.98 11.75 -8.11
N LEU A 170 -5.45 10.54 -8.29
CA LEU A 170 -6.16 9.31 -7.96
C LEU A 170 -5.84 8.88 -6.53
N THR A 171 -6.87 8.71 -5.71
CA THR A 171 -6.79 8.25 -4.31
C THR A 171 -7.62 6.99 -4.11
N VAL A 172 -7.42 6.31 -2.98
CA VAL A 172 -8.17 5.10 -2.61
C VAL A 172 -9.40 5.47 -1.79
N ASN A 173 -10.56 4.94 -2.19
CA ASN A 173 -11.77 4.96 -1.37
C ASN A 173 -11.65 3.89 -0.27
N THR A 174 -11.59 4.34 1.00
CA THR A 174 -11.47 3.47 2.16
C THR A 174 -12.82 2.98 2.71
N GLU A 175 -13.94 3.48 2.20
CA GLU A 175 -15.29 3.03 2.55
C GLU A 175 -15.61 1.72 1.81
N TYR A 176 -14.86 0.66 2.14
CA TYR A 176 -14.88 -0.59 1.40
C TYR A 176 -16.27 -1.24 1.33
N GLU A 177 -17.07 -1.17 2.39
CA GLU A 177 -18.43 -1.72 2.39
C GLU A 177 -19.32 -1.00 1.36
N GLU A 178 -19.20 0.32 1.24
CA GLU A 178 -19.93 1.10 0.23
C GLU A 178 -19.46 0.72 -1.18
N VAL A 179 -18.15 0.58 -1.39
CA VAL A 179 -17.60 0.15 -2.68
C VAL A 179 -18.14 -1.24 -3.08
N LEU A 180 -18.08 -2.19 -2.16
CA LEU A 180 -18.54 -3.56 -2.38
C LEU A 180 -20.04 -3.63 -2.69
N ARG A 181 -20.85 -2.78 -2.06
CA ARG A 181 -22.30 -2.72 -2.30
C ARG A 181 -22.64 -2.00 -3.60
N ASP A 182 -22.13 -0.78 -3.77
CA ASP A 182 -22.67 0.17 -4.74
C ASP A 182 -21.95 0.05 -6.10
N TYR A 183 -20.68 -0.39 -6.11
CA TYR A 183 -19.86 -0.49 -7.33
C TYR A 183 -19.54 -1.92 -7.75
N ILE A 184 -19.37 -2.84 -6.80
CA ILE A 184 -19.20 -4.27 -7.08
C ILE A 184 -20.54 -5.00 -7.17
N GLY A 185 -21.55 -4.56 -6.42
CA GLY A 185 -22.89 -5.13 -6.45
C GLY A 185 -23.06 -6.39 -5.62
N LEU A 186 -22.26 -6.57 -4.56
CA LEU A 186 -22.40 -7.71 -3.63
C LEU A 186 -23.61 -7.53 -2.71
N ASN A 187 -24.22 -8.66 -2.31
CA ASN A 187 -25.28 -8.60 -1.31
C ASN A 187 -24.73 -8.44 0.12
N GLU A 188 -25.55 -7.92 1.04
CA GLU A 188 -25.13 -7.58 2.41
C GLU A 188 -24.44 -8.73 3.16
N LYS A 189 -24.95 -9.96 3.06
CA LYS A 189 -24.34 -11.12 3.74
C LYS A 189 -22.97 -11.46 3.17
N THR A 190 -22.80 -11.25 1.87
CA THR A 190 -21.52 -11.45 1.21
C THR A 190 -20.55 -10.35 1.59
N ILE A 191 -21.01 -9.10 1.75
CA ILE A 191 -20.18 -7.99 2.22
C ILE A 191 -19.67 -8.26 3.63
N GLU A 192 -20.55 -8.63 4.56
CA GLU A 192 -20.17 -9.03 5.93
C GLU A 192 -19.07 -10.11 5.89
N TYR A 193 -19.25 -11.13 5.04
CA TYR A 193 -18.26 -12.19 4.86
C TYR A 193 -16.93 -11.69 4.24
N VAL A 194 -16.98 -10.84 3.20
CA VAL A 194 -15.77 -10.23 2.61
C VAL A 194 -14.99 -9.49 3.67
N MET A 195 -15.67 -8.69 4.49
CA MET A 195 -15.04 -7.90 5.53
C MET A 195 -14.47 -8.78 6.64
N ASP A 196 -15.17 -9.84 7.06
CA ASP A 196 -14.65 -10.83 8.01
C ASP A 196 -13.38 -11.53 7.49
N VAL A 197 -13.42 -12.01 6.25
CA VAL A 197 -12.27 -12.70 5.63
C VAL A 197 -11.11 -11.73 5.41
N TYR A 198 -11.40 -10.53 4.92
CA TYR A 198 -10.41 -9.46 4.79
C TYR A 198 -9.76 -9.20 6.15
N ASN A 199 -10.54 -8.99 7.21
CA ASN A 199 -10.04 -8.72 8.57
C ASN A 199 -9.29 -9.88 9.20
N SER A 200 -9.58 -11.13 8.82
CA SER A 200 -8.84 -12.31 9.26
C SER A 200 -7.46 -12.48 8.62
N ASN A 201 -7.12 -11.70 7.59
CA ASN A 201 -5.89 -11.82 6.80
C ASN A 201 -5.73 -13.18 6.11
N TYR A 202 -6.84 -13.86 5.84
CA TYR A 202 -6.83 -15.18 5.25
C TYR A 202 -6.08 -15.23 3.92
N LEU A 203 -6.35 -14.30 2.99
CA LEU A 203 -5.65 -14.28 1.69
C LEU A 203 -4.15 -13.99 1.85
N VAL A 204 -3.76 -13.16 2.82
CA VAL A 204 -2.35 -12.92 3.13
C VAL A 204 -1.69 -14.19 3.65
N SER A 205 -2.34 -14.96 4.51
CA SER A 205 -1.80 -16.26 4.96
C SER A 205 -1.67 -17.27 3.81
N LEU A 206 -2.57 -17.22 2.83
CA LEU A 206 -2.62 -18.18 1.73
C LEU A 206 -1.64 -17.83 0.59
N TYR A 207 -1.55 -16.56 0.22
CA TYR A 207 -0.77 -16.09 -0.95
C TYR A 207 0.35 -15.10 -0.60
N GLY A 208 0.49 -14.70 0.66
CA GLY A 208 1.55 -13.81 1.13
C GLY A 208 2.90 -14.50 1.32
N TYR A 209 2.95 -15.84 1.24
CA TYR A 209 4.11 -16.68 1.48
C TYR A 209 4.84 -16.35 2.80
N THR A 210 4.10 -15.96 3.83
CA THR A 210 4.66 -15.64 5.15
C THR A 210 4.68 -16.90 6.02
N VAL A 211 5.83 -17.19 6.63
CA VAL A 211 5.97 -18.36 7.53
C VAL A 211 5.34 -18.07 8.91
N SER A 212 5.30 -16.79 9.30
CA SER A 212 4.62 -16.30 10.50
C SER A 212 4.55 -14.76 10.47
N ILE A 213 3.40 -14.19 10.79
CA ILE A 213 3.28 -12.77 11.12
C ILE A 213 3.43 -12.66 12.64
N PRO A 214 4.33 -11.82 13.19
CA PRO A 214 4.43 -11.63 14.63
C PRO A 214 3.10 -11.13 15.20
N GLU A 215 2.52 -11.85 16.16
CA GLU A 215 1.20 -11.51 16.73
C GLU A 215 1.30 -10.37 17.76
N ASP A 216 2.43 -10.23 18.45
CA ASP A 216 2.64 -9.24 19.50
C ASP A 216 3.74 -8.26 19.11
N ILE A 217 3.35 -7.08 18.64
CA ILE A 217 4.26 -5.92 18.56
C ILE A 217 3.94 -4.95 19.69
N VAL A 218 4.98 -4.39 20.31
CA VAL A 218 4.82 -3.31 21.28
C VAL A 218 5.02 -2.00 20.54
N LEU A 219 3.91 -1.31 20.27
CA LEU A 219 3.97 0.03 19.68
C LEU A 219 4.25 1.07 20.77
N PRO A 220 5.04 2.12 20.45
CA PRO A 220 5.21 3.23 21.36
C PRO A 220 3.87 3.95 21.59
N GLU A 221 3.63 4.44 22.80
CA GLU A 221 2.49 5.30 23.07
C GLU A 221 2.68 6.65 22.37
N ILE A 222 1.81 6.94 21.39
CA ILE A 222 1.83 8.18 20.61
C ILE A 222 0.45 8.82 20.60
N ILE A 223 0.42 10.16 20.59
CA ILE A 223 -0.79 10.93 20.35
C ILE A 223 -0.76 11.34 18.87
N GLN A 224 -1.67 10.79 18.07
CA GLN A 224 -1.73 11.09 16.63
C GLN A 224 -1.80 12.60 16.37
N GLY A 225 -0.98 13.08 15.43
CA GLY A 225 -0.87 14.49 15.08
C GLY A 225 -0.03 15.34 16.05
N ASN A 226 0.44 14.76 17.16
CA ASN A 226 1.30 15.41 18.15
C ASN A 226 2.56 14.58 18.39
N VAL A 227 3.35 14.45 17.31
CA VAL A 227 4.46 13.48 17.20
C VAL A 227 5.77 14.23 16.97
N THR A 228 6.82 13.87 17.70
CA THR A 228 8.18 14.33 17.41
C THR A 228 8.83 13.42 16.36
N ARG A 229 9.89 13.90 15.70
CA ARG A 229 10.64 13.04 14.77
C ARG A 229 11.21 11.78 15.44
N GLY A 230 11.58 11.86 16.72
CA GLY A 230 12.02 10.71 17.51
C GLY A 230 10.92 9.68 17.73
N ASP A 231 9.68 10.13 17.99
CA ASP A 231 8.53 9.25 18.12
C ASP A 231 8.25 8.49 16.81
N LEU A 232 8.34 9.17 15.66
CA LEU A 232 8.23 8.52 14.36
C LEU A 232 9.32 7.46 14.15
N ALA A 233 10.57 7.75 14.52
CA ALA A 233 11.63 6.75 14.44
C ALA A 233 11.37 5.53 15.34
N ASN A 234 10.84 5.75 16.56
CA ASN A 234 10.43 4.66 17.46
C ASN A 234 9.31 3.80 16.86
N VAL A 235 8.31 4.41 16.24
CA VAL A 235 7.27 3.67 15.49
C VAL A 235 7.90 2.88 14.35
N ALA A 236 8.78 3.51 13.57
CA ALA A 236 9.39 2.88 12.39
C ALA A 236 10.15 1.60 12.76
N VAL A 237 10.95 1.62 13.85
CA VAL A 237 11.75 0.46 14.28
C VAL A 237 10.97 -0.60 15.04
N SER A 238 9.73 -0.32 15.47
CA SER A 238 8.90 -1.24 16.26
C SER A 238 8.56 -2.56 15.55
N ILE A 239 8.67 -2.58 14.22
CA ILE A 239 8.36 -3.76 13.39
C ILE A 239 9.56 -4.23 12.55
N ILE A 240 10.79 -4.10 13.06
CA ILE A 240 11.96 -4.73 12.42
C ILE A 240 11.69 -6.24 12.23
N ASN A 241 12.13 -6.76 11.08
CA ASN A 241 11.87 -8.11 10.57
C ASN A 241 10.41 -8.41 10.16
N TRP A 242 9.50 -7.43 10.17
CA TRP A 242 8.15 -7.61 9.65
C TRP A 242 8.17 -8.04 8.18
N PRO A 243 7.37 -9.02 7.75
CA PRO A 243 7.50 -9.63 6.44
C PRO A 243 7.12 -8.68 5.29
N TYR A 244 7.82 -8.85 4.17
CA TYR A 244 7.51 -8.18 2.90
C TYR A 244 6.46 -8.94 2.10
N LEU A 245 5.51 -8.20 1.53
CA LEU A 245 4.61 -8.68 0.48
C LEU A 245 4.34 -7.56 -0.52
N MET A 246 4.55 -7.83 -1.80
CA MET A 246 4.24 -6.87 -2.87
C MET A 246 2.75 -6.48 -2.83
N GLY A 247 2.45 -5.18 -2.87
CA GLY A 247 1.08 -4.68 -2.73
C GLY A 247 0.55 -4.72 -1.30
N GLY A 248 1.34 -5.16 -0.31
CA GLY A 248 0.96 -5.16 1.10
C GLY A 248 0.77 -3.74 1.63
N LYS A 249 -0.43 -3.45 2.14
CA LYS A 249 -0.85 -2.14 2.67
C LYS A 249 -1.52 -2.32 4.03
N SER A 250 -1.49 -1.30 4.88
CA SER A 250 -2.16 -1.34 6.18
C SER A 250 -2.47 0.06 6.69
N ASN A 251 -3.65 0.57 6.34
CA ASN A 251 -4.12 1.91 6.74
C ASN A 251 -5.00 1.79 8.00
N GLN A 252 -4.44 1.24 9.08
CA GLN A 252 -5.12 1.08 10.36
C GLN A 252 -4.17 1.38 11.51
N THR A 253 -4.72 1.84 12.64
CA THR A 253 -3.95 1.99 13.88
C THR A 253 -3.62 0.62 14.45
N GLY A 254 -2.44 0.49 15.07
CA GLY A 254 -1.99 -0.76 15.67
C GLY A 254 -1.13 -1.61 14.73
N THR A 255 -1.04 -2.90 15.07
CA THR A 255 -0.30 -3.90 14.30
C THR A 255 -0.70 -3.88 12.83
N PRO A 256 0.27 -3.90 11.89
CA PRO A 256 -0.07 -4.00 10.49
C PRO A 256 -0.96 -5.22 10.23
N LYS A 257 -1.94 -5.05 9.37
CA LYS A 257 -2.91 -6.10 9.04
C LYS A 257 -2.20 -7.35 8.51
N GLY A 258 -1.17 -7.16 7.70
CA GLY A 258 -0.33 -8.25 7.25
C GLY A 258 1.05 -7.78 6.82
N ALA A 259 1.71 -8.58 5.98
CA ALA A 259 2.97 -8.19 5.35
C ALA A 259 2.81 -6.91 4.52
N LEU A 260 3.87 -6.11 4.45
CA LEU A 260 3.87 -4.77 3.84
C LEU A 260 4.82 -4.71 2.65
N ASP A 261 4.54 -3.90 1.63
CA ASP A 261 5.58 -3.50 0.67
C ASP A 261 6.33 -2.24 1.14
N CYS A 262 7.27 -1.76 0.34
CA CYS A 262 8.11 -0.62 0.71
C CYS A 262 7.30 0.65 1.00
N SER A 263 6.36 1.01 0.13
CA SER A 263 5.53 2.20 0.30
C SER A 263 4.43 1.96 1.35
N GLY A 264 3.85 0.76 1.42
CA GLY A 264 2.87 0.40 2.44
C GLY A 264 3.44 0.43 3.85
N TYR A 265 4.73 0.12 4.01
CA TYR A 265 5.45 0.32 5.27
C TYR A 265 5.57 1.79 5.63
N VAL A 266 5.97 2.66 4.69
CA VAL A 266 6.03 4.11 4.92
C VAL A 266 4.66 4.66 5.30
N ASP A 267 3.62 4.30 4.55
CA ASP A 267 2.25 4.74 4.82
C ASP A 267 1.76 4.26 6.19
N TRP A 268 2.05 3.02 6.58
CA TRP A 268 1.69 2.50 7.90
C TRP A 268 2.36 3.30 9.03
N VAL A 269 3.66 3.60 8.93
CA VAL A 269 4.38 4.40 9.94
C VAL A 269 3.76 5.79 10.08
N TYR A 270 3.51 6.46 8.96
CA TYR A 270 2.88 7.78 8.97
C TYR A 270 1.44 7.75 9.45
N TYR A 271 0.68 6.70 9.12
CA TYR A 271 -0.68 6.52 9.63
C TYR A 271 -0.69 6.34 11.14
N GLN A 272 0.26 5.59 11.72
CA GLN A 272 0.37 5.51 13.18
C GLN A 272 0.60 6.89 13.78
N CYS A 273 1.51 7.68 13.21
CA CYS A 273 1.90 9.00 13.73
C CYS A 273 0.84 10.09 13.54
N PHE A 274 0.13 10.09 12.41
CA PHE A 274 -0.67 11.24 11.97
C PHE A 274 -2.11 10.88 11.62
N GLY A 275 -2.49 9.60 11.64
CA GLY A 275 -3.80 9.13 11.16
C GLY A 275 -3.98 9.29 9.65
N GLN A 276 -2.91 9.59 8.92
CA GLN A 276 -2.91 9.86 7.49
C GLN A 276 -1.69 9.20 6.84
N VAL A 277 -1.87 8.70 5.61
CA VAL A 277 -0.81 8.10 4.81
C VAL A 277 -0.02 9.17 4.04
N VAL A 278 1.18 8.84 3.56
CA VAL A 278 1.96 9.77 2.71
C VAL A 278 1.50 9.68 1.25
N SER A 279 1.12 8.48 0.80
CA SER A 279 0.61 8.26 -0.54
C SER A 279 -0.65 9.09 -0.81
N GLY A 280 -0.57 10.00 -1.78
CA GLY A 280 -1.72 10.83 -2.19
C GLY A 280 -1.39 11.98 -3.13
N GLY A 281 -0.15 12.09 -3.61
CA GLY A 281 0.25 13.17 -4.51
C GLY A 281 -0.17 12.94 -5.96
N ALA A 282 -0.52 14.03 -6.65
CA ALA A 282 -0.74 14.03 -8.10
C ALA A 282 0.52 13.53 -8.82
N ILE A 283 0.41 12.43 -9.56
CA ILE A 283 1.53 11.91 -10.33
C ILE A 283 1.51 12.59 -11.70
N PRO A 284 2.63 13.11 -12.26
CA PRO A 284 2.65 13.71 -13.59
C PRO A 284 2.42 12.72 -14.74
N SER A 285 2.03 13.24 -15.92
CA SER A 285 1.89 12.42 -17.13
C SER A 285 3.20 11.74 -17.52
N GLY A 286 3.10 10.49 -18.00
CA GLY A 286 4.22 9.67 -18.44
C GLY A 286 4.93 8.90 -17.32
N VAL A 287 4.48 9.03 -16.07
CA VAL A 287 5.10 8.39 -14.91
C VAL A 287 4.28 7.17 -14.46
N ALA A 288 4.96 6.02 -14.31
CA ALA A 288 4.33 4.81 -13.81
C ALA A 288 3.85 4.97 -12.37
N VAL A 289 2.63 4.52 -12.11
CA VAL A 289 1.96 4.73 -10.83
C VAL A 289 2.20 3.59 -9.89
N SER A 290 2.73 3.94 -8.73
CA SER A 290 3.05 3.06 -7.64
C SER A 290 2.94 3.85 -6.35
N GLY A 291 2.78 3.17 -5.21
CA GLY A 291 2.82 3.86 -3.91
C GLY A 291 4.09 4.70 -3.73
N THR A 292 5.25 4.26 -4.26
CA THR A 292 6.48 5.08 -4.23
C THR A 292 6.39 6.36 -5.07
N ALA A 293 5.69 6.34 -6.20
CA ALA A 293 5.46 7.55 -7.00
C ALA A 293 4.48 8.49 -6.29
N GLN A 294 3.38 7.95 -5.72
CA GLN A 294 2.41 8.73 -4.96
C GLN A 294 3.08 9.46 -3.78
N GLN A 295 3.98 8.78 -3.05
CA GLN A 295 4.75 9.37 -1.95
C GLN A 295 5.77 10.39 -2.43
N TRP A 296 6.43 10.13 -3.56
CA TRP A 296 7.41 11.04 -4.15
C TRP A 296 6.80 12.39 -4.51
N TYR A 297 5.62 12.38 -5.14
CA TYR A 297 4.93 13.60 -5.57
C TYR A 297 4.07 14.24 -4.46
N ALA A 298 3.75 13.51 -3.40
CA ALA A 298 3.19 14.09 -2.17
C ALA A 298 4.24 14.80 -1.28
N SER A 299 5.52 14.75 -1.69
CA SER A 299 6.65 15.20 -0.87
C SER A 299 7.50 16.24 -1.61
N GLN A 300 8.09 17.16 -0.85
CA GLN A 300 8.98 18.19 -1.39
C GLN A 300 10.40 17.64 -1.58
N GLU A 301 11.06 17.99 -2.68
CA GLU A 301 12.47 17.64 -2.87
C GLU A 301 13.38 18.35 -1.86
N ILE A 302 14.34 17.61 -1.31
CA ILE A 302 15.35 18.13 -0.40
C ILE A 302 16.73 17.60 -0.79
N THR A 303 17.76 18.32 -0.37
CA THR A 303 19.16 17.93 -0.50
C THR A 303 19.57 16.98 0.63
N ALA A 304 20.77 16.42 0.50
CA ALA A 304 21.28 15.47 1.48
C ALA A 304 21.64 16.13 2.82
N GLU A 305 21.99 17.42 2.76
CA GLU A 305 22.34 18.28 3.89
C GLU A 305 21.11 18.70 4.70
N GLU A 306 19.93 18.67 4.08
CA GLU A 306 18.66 19.03 4.70
C GLU A 306 17.97 17.87 5.41
N LEU A 307 18.50 16.65 5.31
CA LEU A 307 17.90 15.43 5.84
C LEU A 307 17.62 15.50 7.35
N GLN A 308 16.37 15.22 7.69
CA GLN A 308 15.86 15.10 9.06
C GLN A 308 15.10 13.79 9.22
N VAL A 309 15.12 13.22 10.43
CA VAL A 309 14.44 11.95 10.73
C VAL A 309 12.98 12.00 10.30
N GLY A 310 12.53 11.02 9.52
CA GLY A 310 11.22 10.99 8.88
C GLY A 310 11.25 11.32 7.39
N ASP A 311 12.26 12.06 6.91
CA ASP A 311 12.38 12.30 5.47
C ASP A 311 12.55 10.99 4.68
N LEU A 312 12.05 10.96 3.45
CA LEU A 312 12.02 9.77 2.61
C LEU A 312 13.22 9.73 1.66
N GLY A 313 13.75 8.53 1.49
CA GLY A 313 14.81 8.22 0.53
C GLY A 313 14.28 7.32 -0.56
N PHE A 314 14.62 7.61 -1.80
CA PHE A 314 14.23 6.85 -2.98
C PHE A 314 15.44 6.41 -3.80
N LEU A 315 15.37 5.22 -4.41
CA LEU A 315 16.44 4.71 -5.27
C LEU A 315 16.45 5.37 -6.65
N ARG A 316 15.28 5.78 -7.14
CA ARG A 316 15.10 6.29 -8.50
C ARG A 316 14.09 7.44 -8.52
N ASP A 317 14.28 8.31 -9.48
CA ASP A 317 13.27 9.26 -9.93
C ASP A 317 12.17 8.49 -10.69
N PRO A 318 10.90 8.52 -10.21
CA PRO A 318 9.78 7.84 -10.86
C PRO A 318 9.63 8.18 -12.35
N ALA A 319 9.89 9.44 -12.74
CA ALA A 319 9.75 9.89 -14.12
C ALA A 319 10.80 9.31 -15.07
N LYS A 320 11.85 8.68 -14.54
CA LYS A 320 12.93 8.06 -15.31
C LYS A 320 12.87 6.53 -15.28
N LEU A 321 11.84 5.94 -14.65
CA LEU A 321 11.65 4.50 -14.61
C LEU A 321 11.28 3.98 -16.00
N ARG A 322 12.00 2.93 -16.44
CA ARG A 322 11.65 2.17 -17.63
C ARG A 322 10.75 1.00 -17.25
N LYS A 323 9.98 0.49 -18.21
CA LYS A 323 9.12 -0.70 -18.02
C LYS A 323 9.89 -1.84 -17.35
N GLY A 324 9.34 -2.37 -16.25
CA GLY A 324 9.93 -3.45 -15.48
C GLY A 324 10.97 -3.02 -14.43
N GLN A 325 11.26 -1.72 -14.32
CA GLN A 325 12.01 -1.17 -13.19
C GLN A 325 11.06 -0.84 -12.06
N VAL A 326 11.44 -1.25 -10.84
CA VAL A 326 10.75 -0.85 -9.62
C VAL A 326 11.54 0.25 -8.93
N ASN A 327 10.82 1.17 -8.31
CA ASN A 327 11.44 2.07 -7.32
C ASN A 327 11.48 1.38 -5.95
N HIS A 328 12.11 2.02 -4.99
CA HIS A 328 12.12 1.59 -3.61
C HIS A 328 12.22 2.82 -2.71
N VAL A 329 11.55 2.79 -1.57
CA VAL A 329 11.47 3.89 -0.61
C VAL A 329 11.86 3.41 0.79
N GLY A 330 12.44 4.31 1.57
CA GLY A 330 12.73 4.11 2.99
C GLY A 330 12.64 5.42 3.77
N ILE A 331 12.59 5.31 5.09
CA ILE A 331 12.55 6.43 6.02
C ILE A 331 13.95 6.67 6.58
N TYR A 332 14.41 7.91 6.52
CA TYR A 332 15.65 8.33 7.16
C TYR A 332 15.48 8.34 8.67
N ILE A 333 16.36 7.67 9.41
CA ILE A 333 16.30 7.57 10.88
C ILE A 333 17.59 8.04 11.56
N GLY A 334 18.40 8.84 10.85
CA GLY A 334 19.60 9.50 11.40
C GLY A 334 20.89 9.08 10.70
N SER A 335 22.00 9.62 11.20
CA SER A 335 23.35 9.30 10.73
C SER A 335 24.29 9.08 11.91
N ASP A 336 25.38 8.37 11.69
CA ASP A 336 26.50 8.31 12.64
C ASP A 336 27.51 9.45 12.42
N ASP A 337 28.48 9.58 13.33
CA ASP A 337 29.56 10.57 13.27
C ASP A 337 30.44 10.43 12.02
N ALA A 338 30.43 9.28 11.36
CA ALA A 338 31.15 9.02 10.12
C ALA A 338 30.35 9.43 8.86
N GLY A 339 29.12 9.91 9.04
CA GLY A 339 28.22 10.32 7.96
C GLY A 339 27.52 9.15 7.25
N ASN A 340 27.52 7.95 7.85
CA ASN A 340 26.69 6.86 7.34
C ASN A 340 25.23 7.13 7.70
N ARG A 341 24.38 7.14 6.68
CA ARG A 341 22.94 7.38 6.81
C ARG A 341 22.22 6.07 7.06
N TYR A 342 21.37 6.04 8.07
CA TYR A 342 20.52 4.92 8.41
C TYR A 342 19.14 5.09 7.79
N TRP A 343 18.69 4.05 7.09
CA TRP A 343 17.42 4.00 6.38
C TRP A 343 16.65 2.77 6.80
N ILE A 344 15.47 2.94 7.37
CA ILE A 344 14.56 1.84 7.64
C ILE A 344 13.55 1.68 6.51
N HIS A 345 13.38 0.45 6.03
CA HIS A 345 12.49 0.16 4.91
C HIS A 345 12.05 -1.30 4.90
N CYS A 346 10.90 -1.58 4.29
CA CYS A 346 10.49 -2.94 3.95
C CYS A 346 11.09 -3.36 2.60
N GLY A 347 12.19 -4.11 2.63
CA GLY A 347 12.89 -4.57 1.43
C GLY A 347 12.36 -5.93 0.95
N GLY A 348 12.24 -6.11 -0.36
CA GLY A 348 11.80 -7.37 -0.98
C GLY A 348 12.83 -8.50 -0.92
N SER A 349 12.76 -9.46 -1.85
CA SER A 349 13.46 -10.76 -1.77
C SER A 349 15.00 -10.71 -1.65
N GLY A 350 15.63 -9.57 -1.98
CA GLY A 350 17.04 -9.31 -1.71
C GLY A 350 17.39 -9.24 -0.21
N TYR A 351 16.38 -9.03 0.64
CA TYR A 351 16.45 -8.92 2.09
C TYR A 351 15.67 -10.06 2.79
N LYS A 352 15.54 -11.21 2.13
CA LYS A 352 14.84 -12.35 2.72
C LYS A 352 15.60 -12.99 3.88
N THR A 353 14.86 -13.68 4.72
CA THR A 353 15.36 -14.58 5.78
C THR A 353 14.57 -15.88 5.72
N GLU A 354 14.93 -16.85 6.57
CA GLU A 354 14.14 -18.08 6.71
C GLU A 354 12.71 -17.79 7.20
N ALA A 355 12.56 -16.87 8.17
CA ALA A 355 11.26 -16.47 8.70
C ALA A 355 10.47 -15.53 7.77
N ALA A 356 11.17 -14.80 6.89
CA ALA A 356 10.58 -13.83 5.97
C ALA A 356 11.14 -14.04 4.55
N PRO A 357 10.68 -15.08 3.81
CA PRO A 357 11.30 -15.53 2.56
C PRO A 357 11.16 -14.55 1.39
N ASN A 358 10.22 -13.61 1.47
CA ASN A 358 9.98 -12.58 0.46
C ASN A 358 10.66 -11.25 0.75
N GLY A 359 11.36 -11.12 1.87
CA GLY A 359 11.92 -9.85 2.33
C GLY A 359 11.34 -9.43 3.68
N ARG A 360 11.84 -8.31 4.20
CA ARG A 360 11.47 -7.83 5.55
C ARG A 360 11.72 -6.34 5.74
N VAL A 361 11.15 -5.79 6.80
CA VAL A 361 11.55 -4.51 7.39
C VAL A 361 12.92 -4.64 8.04
N GLY A 362 13.80 -3.68 7.78
CA GLY A 362 15.07 -3.58 8.49
C GLY A 362 15.80 -2.28 8.18
N ILE A 363 16.91 -2.06 8.87
CA ILE A 363 17.68 -0.83 8.77
C ILE A 363 18.91 -1.08 7.90
N SER A 364 18.94 -0.49 6.72
CA SER A 364 20.13 -0.46 5.88
C SER A 364 20.96 0.80 6.12
N VAL A 365 22.19 0.73 5.66
CA VAL A 365 23.10 1.87 5.54
C VAL A 365 23.43 2.10 4.06
N ASN A 366 23.99 3.25 3.74
CA ASN A 366 24.44 3.55 2.37
C ASN A 366 25.65 2.68 1.92
N ARG A 367 26.43 2.10 2.85
CA ARG A 367 27.61 1.27 2.55
C ARG A 367 27.76 0.06 3.48
N GLY A 368 27.98 -1.12 2.92
CA GLY A 368 28.23 -2.35 3.67
C GLY A 368 26.96 -3.11 4.06
N SER A 369 26.98 -3.68 5.27
CA SER A 369 25.80 -4.30 5.92
C SER A 369 25.61 -3.65 7.29
N ASN A 370 24.39 -3.71 7.81
CA ASN A 370 24.05 -3.17 9.11
C ASN A 370 23.20 -4.14 9.93
N SER A 371 23.53 -4.25 11.21
CA SER A 371 22.73 -4.95 12.24
C SER A 371 22.49 -4.08 13.46
N TYR A 372 22.86 -2.80 13.42
CA TYR A 372 22.72 -1.85 14.53
C TYR A 372 21.46 -0.99 14.35
N ASN A 373 20.73 -0.79 15.44
CA ASN A 373 19.58 0.11 15.48
C ASN A 373 20.02 1.46 16.11
N PRO A 374 20.09 2.56 15.34
CA PRO A 374 20.51 3.86 15.85
C PRO A 374 19.45 4.54 16.72
N VAL A 375 18.22 4.04 16.74
CA VAL A 375 17.10 4.66 17.47
C VAL A 375 17.13 4.26 18.94
N ASP A 376 17.36 2.98 19.23
CA ASP A 376 17.38 2.43 20.60
C ASP A 376 18.78 1.96 21.07
N GLY A 377 19.79 2.01 20.20
CA GLY A 377 21.14 1.52 20.46
C GLY A 377 21.28 0.00 20.44
N GLY A 378 20.23 -0.72 20.06
CA GLY A 378 20.16 -2.18 20.01
C GLY A 378 20.76 -2.77 18.74
N SER A 379 20.50 -4.06 18.55
CA SER A 379 20.89 -4.78 17.34
C SER A 379 19.77 -5.70 16.86
N PHE A 380 19.77 -5.99 15.57
CA PHE A 380 18.83 -6.90 14.95
C PHE A 380 19.56 -7.91 14.07
N ALA A 381 18.96 -9.08 13.91
CA ALA A 381 19.46 -10.12 13.04
C ALA A 381 18.32 -10.66 12.15
N PRO A 382 18.65 -11.14 10.94
CA PRO A 382 19.95 -11.04 10.27
C PRO A 382 20.31 -9.59 9.89
N GLU A 383 21.57 -9.34 9.52
CA GLU A 383 21.99 -8.04 9.02
C GLU A 383 21.25 -7.67 7.71
N MET A 384 21.05 -6.38 7.51
CA MET A 384 20.53 -5.79 6.27
C MET A 384 21.69 -5.35 5.40
N LYS A 385 21.69 -5.76 4.13
CA LYS A 385 22.65 -5.25 3.14
C LYS A 385 22.40 -3.77 2.89
N GLN A 386 23.41 -3.08 2.37
CA GLN A 386 23.29 -1.68 1.99
C GLN A 386 22.12 -1.42 1.03
N CYS A 387 21.47 -0.27 1.23
CA CYS A 387 20.52 0.30 0.28
C CYS A 387 20.88 1.78 0.09
N ASN A 388 21.40 2.11 -1.08
CA ASN A 388 21.88 3.47 -1.35
C ASN A 388 20.76 4.33 -1.94
N PHE A 389 19.91 4.89 -1.07
CA PHE A 389 18.93 5.90 -1.46
C PHE A 389 19.66 7.18 -1.89
N THR A 390 19.29 7.72 -3.05
CA THR A 390 20.01 8.84 -3.69
C THR A 390 19.15 10.06 -3.93
N PHE A 391 17.82 9.93 -3.82
CA PHE A 391 16.88 11.02 -3.97
C PHE A 391 16.14 11.19 -2.65
N TYR A 392 16.04 12.43 -2.16
CA TYR A 392 15.49 12.72 -0.84
C TYR A 392 14.29 13.63 -0.95
N ARG A 393 13.27 13.32 -0.17
CA ARG A 393 12.00 14.04 -0.20
C ARG A 393 11.45 14.19 1.22
N ARG A 394 10.84 15.33 1.52
CA ARG A 394 10.19 15.62 2.80
C ARG A 394 8.67 15.53 2.67
N PRO A 395 8.01 14.58 3.34
CA PRO A 395 6.55 14.55 3.44
C PRO A 395 6.02 15.79 4.18
N GLN A 396 4.85 16.28 3.76
CA GLN A 396 4.21 17.48 4.31
C GLN A 396 3.43 17.19 5.60
N PHE A 397 4.15 16.84 6.67
CA PHE A 397 3.58 16.61 8.00
C PHE A 397 4.19 17.55 9.03
N ALA A 398 3.35 18.10 9.90
CA ALA A 398 3.79 18.96 11.00
C ALA A 398 4.26 18.12 12.20
N PHE A 399 5.56 18.15 12.46
CA PHE A 399 6.15 17.59 13.69
C PHE A 399 6.11 18.63 14.82
N LYS A 400 6.02 18.15 16.06
CA LYS A 400 6.10 18.97 17.27
C LYS A 400 7.51 19.53 17.52
#